data_AF-A0A7X4IRF1-F1
#
_entry.id   AF-A0A7X4IRF1-F1
#
_cell.length_a   1.000
_cell.length_b   1.000
_cell.length_c   1.000
_cell.angle_alpha   90.00
_cell.angle_beta   90.00
_cell.angle_gamma   90.00
#
_symmetry.space_group_name_H-M   'P 1'
#
loop_
_entity.id
_entity.type
_entity.pdbx_description
1 polymer ?
#
loop_
_entity_poly.entity_id
_entity_poly.type
_entity_poly.pdbx_seq_one_letter_code
_entity_poly.pdbx_strand_id
1 'polypeptide(L)'
;MIFILITVFIDVLGIGIIIPILPELIKEFAGGSTPMAGRWFGVLASTYALTQFIFAPVLGALSDRVGRRPVILISLFGLGVDYVIMGFAPSLGWLFVGRLVGGVLGASITTA
;
A
#
# COMPACT_ATOMS: atom_id res chain seq x y z
N MET A 1 -5.20 -23.31 3.03
CA MET A 1 -6.21 -22.50 3.74
C MET A 1 -5.57 -21.65 4.84
N ILE A 2 -4.93 -22.24 5.87
CA ILE A 2 -4.26 -21.48 6.95
C ILE A 2 -3.24 -20.47 6.44
N PHE A 3 -2.42 -20.83 5.44
CA PHE A 3 -1.46 -19.89 4.84
C PHE A 3 -2.11 -18.61 4.30
N ILE A 4 -3.17 -18.75 3.49
CA ILE A 4 -3.90 -17.60 2.91
C ILE A 4 -4.54 -16.78 4.02
N LEU A 5 -5.09 -17.44 5.05
CA LEU A 5 -5.69 -16.76 6.19
C LEU A 5 -4.68 -15.89 6.96
N ILE A 6 -3.49 -16.43 7.24
CA ILE A 6 -2.41 -15.69 7.92
C ILE A 6 -1.95 -14.51 7.07
N THR A 7 -1.78 -14.72 5.76
CA THR A 7 -1.31 -13.65 4.86
C THR A 7 -2.33 -12.52 4.73
N VAL A 8 -3.61 -12.86 4.58
CA VAL A 8 -4.70 -11.87 4.53
C VAL A 8 -4.85 -11.17 5.88
N PHE A 9 -4.67 -11.88 6.99
CA PHE A 9 -4.68 -11.28 8.32
C PHE A 9 -3.58 -10.22 8.49
N ILE A 10 -2.36 -10.53 8.08
CA ILE A 10 -1.22 -9.59 8.14
C ILE A 10 -1.51 -8.37 7.26
N ASP A 11 -2.03 -8.58 6.06
CA ASP A 11 -2.34 -7.52 5.10
C ASP A 11 -3.42 -6.55 5.62
N VAL A 12 -4.52 -7.09 6.12
CA VAL A 12 -5.62 -6.30 6.72
C VAL A 12 -5.14 -5.55 7.97
N LEU A 13 -4.28 -6.16 8.78
CA LEU A 13 -3.68 -5.52 9.95
C LEU A 13 -2.81 -4.32 9.53
N GLY A 14 -1.99 -4.48 8.48
CA GLY A 14 -1.19 -3.42 7.91
C GLY A 14 -2.02 -2.24 7.42
N ILE A 15 -3.06 -2.52 6.64
CA ILE A 15 -4.00 -1.50 6.15
C ILE A 15 -4.69 -0.78 7.32
N GLY A 16 -5.12 -1.52 8.34
CA GLY A 16 -5.75 -0.97 9.54
C GLY A 16 -4.86 -0.01 10.32
N ILE A 17 -3.53 -0.24 10.33
CA ILE A 17 -2.55 0.65 10.94
C ILE A 17 -2.31 1.90 10.08
N ILE A 18 -2.23 1.73 8.75
CA ILE A 18 -1.89 2.83 7.84
C ILE A 18 -3.02 3.86 7.68
N ILE A 19 -4.27 3.42 7.69
CA ILE A 19 -5.44 4.30 7.48
C ILE A 19 -5.45 5.52 8.44
N PRO A 20 -5.25 5.37 9.77
CA PRO A 20 -5.20 6.51 10.68
C PRO A 20 -3.87 7.29 10.63
N ILE A 21 -2.75 6.62 10.32
CA ILE A 21 -1.42 7.25 10.34
C ILE A 21 -1.19 8.16 9.13
N LEU A 22 -1.67 7.76 7.96
CA LEU A 22 -1.41 8.50 6.72
C LEU A 22 -1.97 9.94 6.73
N PRO A 23 -3.23 10.20 7.17
CA PRO A 23 -3.75 11.55 7.31
C PRO A 23 -2.94 12.42 8.27
N GLU A 24 -2.43 11.85 9.36
CA GLU A 24 -1.61 12.57 10.34
C GLU A 24 -0.25 12.96 9.74
N LEU A 25 0.45 12.02 9.07
CA LEU A 25 1.69 12.29 8.36
C LEU A 25 1.52 13.39 7.30
N ILE A 26 0.46 13.32 6.51
CA ILE A 26 0.17 14.34 5.49
C ILE A 26 -0.08 15.69 6.16
N LYS A 27 -0.78 15.74 7.29
CA LYS A 27 -1.06 16.98 8.02
C LYS A 27 0.21 17.59 8.61
N GLU A 28 1.11 16.75 9.13
CA GLU A 28 2.41 17.16 9.66
C GLU A 28 3.27 17.79 8.54
N PHE A 29 3.38 17.12 7.39
CA PHE A 29 4.16 17.63 6.25
C PHE A 29 3.49 18.79 5.49
N ALA A 30 2.16 18.90 5.52
CA ALA A 30 1.41 20.01 4.91
C ALA A 30 1.33 21.27 5.81
N GLY A 31 2.14 21.33 6.88
CA GLY A 31 2.23 22.48 7.77
C GLY A 31 0.98 22.73 8.61
N GLY A 32 0.21 21.69 8.93
CA GLY A 32 -0.98 21.77 9.78
C GLY A 32 -2.24 22.33 9.12
N SER A 33 -2.17 22.71 7.83
CA SER A 33 -3.29 23.29 7.09
C SER A 33 -4.28 22.21 6.60
N THR A 34 -5.39 22.05 7.34
CA THR A 34 -6.46 21.05 7.07
C THR A 34 -6.97 21.00 5.62
N PRO A 35 -7.16 22.12 4.89
CA PRO A 35 -7.65 22.10 3.51
C PRO A 35 -6.64 21.60 2.48
N MET A 36 -5.34 21.76 2.74
CA MET A 36 -4.27 21.23 1.88
C MET A 36 -4.02 19.76 2.17
N ALA A 37 -4.05 19.36 3.45
CA ALA A 37 -3.90 17.96 3.84
C ALA A 37 -4.98 17.06 3.19
N GLY A 38 -6.23 17.51 3.16
CA GLY A 38 -7.32 16.77 2.49
C GLY A 38 -7.10 16.59 0.99
N ARG A 39 -6.58 17.61 0.29
CA ARG A 39 -6.24 17.51 -1.14
C ARG A 39 -5.10 16.52 -1.39
N TRP A 40 -4.03 16.60 -0.60
CA TRP A 40 -2.91 15.67 -0.72
C TRP A 40 -3.31 14.22 -0.39
N PHE A 41 -4.16 14.03 0.62
CA PHE A 41 -4.73 12.71 0.92
C PHE A 41 -5.52 12.16 -0.26
N GLY A 42 -6.41 12.96 -0.85
CA GLY A 42 -7.18 12.56 -2.04
C GLY A 42 -6.27 12.13 -3.19
N VAL A 43 -5.24 12.93 -3.49
CA VAL A 43 -4.28 12.63 -4.55
C VAL A 43 -3.49 11.33 -4.27
N LEU A 44 -3.01 11.16 -3.04
CA LEU A 44 -2.27 9.96 -2.62
C LEU A 44 -3.15 8.70 -2.66
N ALA A 45 -4.40 8.81 -2.22
CA ALA A 45 -5.38 7.73 -2.26
C ALA A 45 -5.76 7.37 -3.71
N SER A 46 -5.99 8.35 -4.58
CA SER A 46 -6.25 8.13 -6.01
C SER A 46 -5.07 7.47 -6.71
N THR A 47 -3.85 7.91 -6.41
CA THR A 47 -2.62 7.32 -6.96
C THR A 47 -2.49 5.86 -6.54
N TYR A 48 -2.68 5.57 -5.25
CA TYR A 48 -2.67 4.21 -4.73
C TYR A 48 -3.72 3.33 -5.42
N ALA A 49 -4.97 3.79 -5.52
CA ALA A 49 -6.05 3.06 -6.16
C ALA A 49 -5.81 2.83 -7.66
N LEU A 50 -5.30 3.82 -8.40
CA LEU A 50 -4.94 3.69 -9.81
C LEU A 50 -3.85 2.63 -10.00
N THR A 51 -2.82 2.66 -9.15
CA THR A 51 -1.71 1.71 -9.23
C THR A 51 -2.18 0.29 -8.92
N GLN A 52 -2.98 0.10 -7.85
CA GLN A 52 -3.60 -1.18 -7.56
C GLN A 52 -4.48 -1.67 -8.72
N PHE A 53 -5.29 -0.80 -9.32
CA PHE A 53 -6.16 -1.17 -10.43
C PHE A 53 -5.39 -1.68 -11.65
N ILE A 54 -4.28 -1.01 -12.00
CA ILE A 54 -3.44 -1.40 -13.14
C ILE A 54 -2.67 -2.70 -12.85
N PHE A 55 -2.15 -2.86 -11.63
CA PHE A 55 -1.27 -3.98 -11.28
C PHE A 55 -2.01 -5.21 -10.74
N ALA A 56 -3.26 -5.09 -10.28
CA ALA A 56 -4.10 -6.22 -9.87
C ALA A 56 -4.22 -7.32 -10.94
N PRO A 57 -4.58 -7.04 -12.20
CA PRO A 57 -4.65 -8.07 -13.23
C PRO A 57 -3.27 -8.66 -13.57
N VAL A 58 -2.21 -7.84 -13.51
CA VAL A 58 -0.83 -8.29 -13.78
C VAL A 58 -0.37 -9.28 -12.70
N LEU A 59 -0.59 -8.96 -11.43
CA LEU A 59 -0.25 -9.81 -10.30
C LEU A 59 -1.14 -11.06 -10.22
N GLY A 60 -2.43 -10.93 -10.58
CA GLY A 60 -3.35 -12.07 -10.75
C GLY A 60 -2.83 -13.07 -11.79
N ALA A 61 -2.57 -12.59 -13.01
CA ALA A 61 -2.04 -13.42 -14.10
C ALA A 61 -0.66 -14.01 -13.79
N LEU A 62 0.20 -13.27 -13.07
CA LEU A 62 1.49 -13.77 -12.62
C LEU A 62 1.30 -14.88 -11.58
N SER A 63 0.46 -14.66 -10.57
CA SER A 63 0.10 -15.65 -9.54
C SER A 63 -0.42 -16.96 -10.14
N ASP A 64 -1.23 -16.88 -11.19
CA ASP A 64 -1.75 -18.06 -11.87
C ASP A 64 -0.64 -18.86 -12.60
N ARG A 65 0.45 -18.21 -13.01
CA ARG A 65 1.58 -18.84 -13.71
C ARG A 65 2.68 -19.36 -12.78
N VAL A 66 3.08 -18.58 -11.77
CA VAL A 66 4.17 -18.95 -10.84
C VAL A 66 3.67 -19.66 -9.57
N GLY A 67 2.36 -19.70 -9.38
CA GLY A 67 1.71 -20.20 -8.17
C GLY A 67 1.41 -19.08 -7.18
N ARG A 68 0.33 -19.28 -6.40
CA ARG A 68 -0.20 -18.26 -5.48
C ARG A 68 0.73 -17.94 -4.30
N ARG A 69 1.51 -18.91 -3.82
CA ARG A 69 2.35 -18.74 -2.60
C ARG A 69 3.51 -17.75 -2.77
N PRO A 70 4.38 -17.83 -3.81
CA PRO A 70 5.47 -16.87 -3.98
C PRO A 70 4.98 -15.44 -4.19
N VAL A 71 3.90 -15.25 -4.95
CA VAL A 71 3.39 -13.91 -5.27
C VAL A 71 2.85 -13.21 -4.02
N ILE A 72 2.08 -13.91 -3.19
CA ILE A 72 1.56 -13.36 -1.92
C ILE A 72 2.71 -12.97 -0.98
N LEU A 73 3.78 -13.77 -0.89
CA LEU A 73 4.94 -13.45 -0.04
C LEU A 73 5.72 -12.23 -0.54
N ILE A 74 5.92 -12.11 -1.86
CA ILE A 74 6.60 -10.95 -2.46
C ILE A 74 5.80 -9.68 -2.23
N SER A 75 4.48 -9.75 -2.39
CA SER A 75 3.58 -8.64 -2.12
C SER A 75 3.58 -8.20 -0.65
N LEU A 76 3.50 -9.16 0.28
CA LEU A 76 3.58 -8.88 1.72
C LEU A 76 4.92 -8.28 2.11
N PHE A 77 6.02 -8.81 1.59
CA PHE A 77 7.34 -8.24 1.79
C PHE A 77 7.42 -6.82 1.24
N GLY A 78 6.87 -6.60 0.05
CA GLY A 78 6.78 -5.30 -0.59
C GLY A 78 6.01 -4.26 0.21
N LEU A 79 4.85 -4.64 0.76
CA LEU A 79 4.06 -3.82 1.68
C LEU A 79 4.83 -3.51 2.97
N GLY A 80 5.55 -4.49 3.53
CA GLY A 80 6.41 -4.26 4.68
C GLY A 80 7.51 -3.23 4.40
N VAL A 81 8.15 -3.31 3.23
CA VAL A 81 9.15 -2.33 2.78
C VAL A 81 8.52 -0.95 2.57
N ASP A 82 7.32 -0.88 1.98
CA ASP A 82 6.58 0.37 1.83
C ASP A 82 6.32 1.05 3.18
N TYR A 83 5.89 0.27 4.19
CA TYR A 83 5.64 0.80 5.53
C TYR A 83 6.92 1.31 6.21
N VAL A 84 8.05 0.63 6.02
CA VAL A 84 9.35 1.11 6.51
C VAL A 84 9.72 2.43 5.81
N ILE A 85 9.57 2.49 4.48
CA ILE A 85 9.82 3.70 3.70
C ILE A 85 8.93 4.85 4.20
N MET A 86 7.63 4.61 4.43
CA MET A 86 6.72 5.61 4.99
C MET A 86 7.08 6.03 6.41
N GLY A 87 7.54 5.10 7.25
CA GLY A 87 7.96 5.39 8.62
C GLY A 87 9.19 6.29 8.71
N PHE A 88 10.07 6.23 7.70
CA PHE A 88 11.26 7.10 7.58
C PHE A 88 11.06 8.29 6.64
N ALA A 89 9.81 8.60 6.23
CA ALA A 89 9.54 9.63 5.25
C ALA A 89 9.97 11.03 5.73
N PRO A 90 10.86 11.74 5.01
CA PRO A 90 11.24 13.12 5.37
C PRO A 90 10.36 14.18 4.67
N SER A 91 9.51 13.79 3.71
CA SER A 91 8.71 14.73 2.91
C SER A 91 7.45 14.11 2.28
N LEU A 92 6.51 14.96 1.85
CA LEU A 92 5.31 14.58 1.09
C LEU A 92 5.63 13.76 -0.18
N GLY A 93 6.73 14.08 -0.88
CA GLY A 93 7.16 13.32 -2.06
C GLY A 93 7.49 11.87 -1.72
N TRP A 94 8.01 11.62 -0.52
CA TRP A 94 8.33 10.28 -0.04
C TRP A 94 7.07 9.44 0.21
N LEU A 95 6.01 10.06 0.74
CA LEU A 95 4.70 9.41 0.87
C LEU A 95 4.11 9.02 -0.49
N PHE A 96 4.38 9.82 -1.52
CA PHE A 96 3.97 9.55 -2.90
C PHE A 96 4.68 8.34 -3.50
N VAL A 97 6.00 8.25 -3.32
CA VAL A 97 6.79 7.08 -3.72
C VAL A 97 6.31 5.84 -2.98
N GLY A 98 6.08 5.95 -1.68
CA GLY A 98 5.49 4.86 -0.90
C GLY A 98 4.15 4.40 -1.48
N ARG A 99 3.22 5.32 -1.76
CA ARG A 99 1.92 4.95 -2.36
C ARG A 99 2.02 4.25 -3.71
N LEU A 100 2.99 4.61 -4.55
CA LEU A 100 3.22 3.90 -5.81
C LEU A 100 3.72 2.47 -5.54
N VAL A 101 4.74 2.33 -4.68
CA VAL A 101 5.33 1.03 -4.32
C VAL A 101 4.30 0.13 -3.63
N GLY A 102 3.61 0.64 -2.62
CA GLY A 102 2.53 -0.05 -1.91
C GLY A 102 1.34 -0.35 -2.81
N GLY A 103 1.04 0.49 -3.81
CA GLY A 103 -0.05 0.24 -4.76
C GLY A 103 0.26 -0.89 -5.75
N VAL A 104 1.51 -0.98 -6.21
CA VAL A 104 1.98 -2.12 -7.01
C VAL A 104 1.96 -3.40 -6.17
N LEU A 105 2.51 -3.35 -4.96
CA LEU A 105 2.77 -4.55 -4.16
C LEU A 105 1.54 -5.02 -3.37
N GLY A 106 0.65 -4.10 -3.00
CA GLY A 106 -0.60 -4.36 -2.28
C GLY A 106 -1.77 -4.81 -3.17
N ALA A 107 -1.56 -5.07 -4.46
CA ALA A 107 -2.57 -5.72 -5.30
C ALA A 107 -2.71 -7.24 -5.03
N SER A 108 -2.00 -7.76 -4.02
CA SER A 108 -2.03 -9.15 -3.56
C SER A 108 -3.40 -9.67 -3.14
N ILE A 109 -4.31 -8.81 -2.70
CA ILE A 109 -5.67 -9.24 -2.31
C ILE A 109 -6.39 -9.95 -3.47
N THR A 110 -6.11 -9.55 -4.72
CA THR A 110 -6.66 -10.22 -5.92
C THR A 110 -6.05 -11.61 -6.17
N THR A 111 -4.88 -11.90 -5.60
CA THR A 111 -4.17 -13.19 -5.77
C THR A 111 -4.52 -14.24 -4.69
N ALA A 112 -4.97 -13.78 -3.51
CA ALA A 112 -5.42 -14.62 -2.39
C ALA A 112 -6.74 -15.35 -2.70
#